data_AF-A0A6L2N6T3-F1
#
_entry.id   AF-A0A6L2N6T3-F1
#
_cell.length_a   1.000
_cell.length_b   1.000
_cell.length_c   1.000
_cell.angle_alpha   90.00
_cell.angle_beta   90.00
_cell.angle_gamma   90.00
#
_symmetry.space_group_name_H-M   'P 1'
#
loop_
_entity.id
_entity.type
_entity.pdbx_description
1 polymer ?
#
loop_
_entity_poly.entity_id
_entity_poly.type
_entity_poly.pdbx_seq_one_letter_code
_entity_poly.pdbx_strand_id
1 'polypeptide(L)'
;MPPKRTSTSEALAMTQTTIRKLVADSVATALEAQDAMMVNTNNPNRNSGLRRTPIARKCTYEKFMSCQPFYFNGTEGAVGLSRWFKRTETVFSRSNCAKKNKVKFTINTLTEKALFWWNSFAQPIGVKKAYRSPGLNLKDS
;
A
#
# COMPACT_ATOMS: atom_id res chain seq x y z
N MET A 1 -23.23 -40.96 24.92
CA MET A 1 -22.65 -40.30 23.73
C MET A 1 -23.61 -39.24 23.23
N PRO A 2 -23.22 -37.97 23.02
CA PRO A 2 -24.10 -36.97 22.42
C PRO A 2 -23.88 -36.88 20.89
N PRO A 3 -24.89 -36.47 20.09
CA PRO A 3 -24.78 -36.39 18.64
C PRO A 3 -24.09 -35.11 18.15
N LYS A 4 -23.45 -35.28 16.98
CA LYS A 4 -22.67 -34.33 16.18
C LYS A 4 -23.35 -32.97 15.94
N ARG A 5 -22.59 -31.90 16.13
CA ARG A 5 -22.86 -30.54 15.61
C ARG A 5 -22.54 -30.51 14.11
N THR A 6 -23.55 -30.40 13.24
CA THR A 6 -23.32 -29.99 11.84
C THR A 6 -24.54 -29.29 11.26
N SER A 7 -24.68 -27.98 11.50
CA SER A 7 -25.55 -27.08 10.69
C SER A 7 -25.22 -25.61 10.96
N THR A 8 -23.94 -25.24 10.88
CA THR A 8 -23.50 -23.83 10.98
C THR A 8 -22.33 -23.55 10.04
N SER A 9 -22.28 -24.25 8.89
CA SER A 9 -21.25 -24.05 7.86
C SER A 9 -21.80 -23.45 6.57
N GLU A 10 -23.09 -23.62 6.27
CA GLU A 10 -23.69 -23.15 5.00
C GLU A 10 -24.16 -21.69 5.04
N ALA A 11 -24.50 -21.13 6.20
CA ALA A 11 -24.84 -19.70 6.32
C ALA A 11 -23.60 -18.78 6.29
N LEU A 12 -22.43 -19.30 6.70
CA LEU A 12 -21.14 -18.57 6.71
C LEU A 12 -20.51 -18.52 5.31
N ALA A 13 -21.02 -19.35 4.39
CA ALA A 13 -20.65 -19.38 2.99
C ALA A 13 -21.28 -18.25 2.18
N MET A 14 -22.20 -17.43 2.74
CA MET A 14 -22.50 -16.09 2.21
C MET A 14 -21.49 -15.08 2.73
N THR A 15 -20.35 -14.80 2.13
CA THR A 15 -19.56 -15.41 1.06
C THR A 15 -18.33 -14.54 1.17
N GLN A 16 -17.24 -15.06 1.73
CA GLN A 16 -15.97 -14.32 1.79
C GLN A 16 -15.59 -13.80 0.39
N THR A 17 -16.01 -14.52 -0.65
CA THR A 17 -16.02 -14.13 -2.08
C THR A 17 -16.83 -12.87 -2.37
N THR A 18 -18.04 -12.72 -1.84
CA THR A 18 -18.89 -11.53 -2.02
C THR A 18 -18.28 -10.31 -1.33
N ILE A 19 -17.71 -10.49 -0.13
CA ILE A 19 -16.98 -9.40 0.55
C ILE A 19 -15.77 -8.96 -0.27
N ARG A 20 -14.97 -9.92 -0.76
CA ARG A 20 -13.82 -9.61 -1.65
C ARG A 20 -14.25 -8.93 -2.95
N LYS A 21 -15.38 -9.35 -3.52
CA LYS A 21 -15.93 -8.77 -4.75
C LYS A 21 -16.38 -7.32 -4.54
N LEU A 22 -17.11 -7.03 -3.46
CA LEU A 22 -17.51 -5.68 -3.07
C LEU A 22 -16.30 -4.74 -2.88
N VAL A 23 -15.24 -5.23 -2.23
CA VAL A 23 -14.01 -4.45 -2.06
C VAL A 23 -13.35 -4.18 -3.41
N ALA A 24 -13.22 -5.19 -4.28
CA ALA A 24 -12.64 -5.02 -5.62
C ALA A 24 -13.43 -4.03 -6.48
N ASP A 25 -14.76 -4.15 -6.49
CA ASP A 25 -15.66 -3.28 -7.25
C ASP A 25 -15.55 -1.82 -6.77
N SER A 26 -15.54 -1.59 -5.44
CA SER A 26 -15.39 -0.24 -4.87
C SER A 26 -14.06 0.43 -5.22
N VAL A 27 -12.96 -0.35 -5.27
CA VAL A 27 -11.63 0.13 -5.64
C VAL A 27 -11.59 0.47 -7.13
N ALA A 28 -12.21 -0.35 -7.98
CA ALA A 28 -12.30 -0.08 -9.41
C ALA A 28 -13.11 1.20 -9.70
N THR A 29 -14.27 1.37 -9.06
CA THR A 29 -15.10 2.58 -9.21
C THR A 29 -14.36 3.84 -8.75
N ALA A 30 -13.60 3.78 -7.66
CA ALA A 30 -12.82 4.93 -7.17
C ALA A 30 -11.65 5.32 -8.09
N LEU A 31 -11.12 4.36 -8.85
CA LEU A 31 -10.05 4.59 -9.81
C LEU A 31 -10.60 5.27 -11.08
N GLU A 32 -11.71 4.78 -11.62
CA GLU A 32 -12.43 5.38 -12.74
C GLU A 32 -12.87 6.83 -12.44
N ALA A 33 -13.36 7.08 -11.22
CA ALA A 33 -13.73 8.42 -10.79
C ALA A 33 -12.54 9.39 -10.70
N GLN A 34 -11.33 8.90 -10.38
CA GLN A 34 -10.12 9.72 -10.40
C GLN A 34 -9.66 10.06 -11.82
N ASP A 35 -9.77 9.11 -12.76
CA ASP A 35 -9.41 9.34 -14.16
C ASP A 35 -10.39 10.31 -14.85
N ALA A 36 -11.69 10.21 -14.57
CA ALA A 36 -12.69 11.15 -15.05
C ALA A 36 -12.47 12.59 -14.52
N MET A 37 -11.97 12.73 -13.29
CA MET A 37 -11.67 14.03 -12.69
C MET A 37 -10.48 14.74 -13.36
N MET A 38 -9.56 14.00 -13.99
CA MET A 38 -8.41 14.57 -14.70
C MET A 38 -8.76 15.14 -16.09
N VAL A 39 -9.90 14.76 -16.69
CA VAL A 39 -10.32 15.26 -18.01
C VAL A 39 -10.96 16.65 -17.93
N ASN A 40 -11.51 17.06 -16.78
CA ASN A 40 -12.27 18.31 -16.64
C ASN A 40 -11.43 19.57 -16.29
N THR A 41 -10.10 19.47 -16.16
CA THR A 41 -9.25 20.62 -15.77
C THR A 41 -8.58 21.36 -16.94
N ASN A 42 -8.89 21.03 -18.19
CA ASN A 42 -8.29 21.68 -19.35
C ASN A 42 -9.10 22.92 -19.78
N ASN A 43 -8.95 24.03 -19.06
CA ASN A 43 -9.31 25.36 -19.59
C ASN A 43 -8.04 26.08 -20.09
N PRO A 44 -7.89 26.32 -21.40
CA PRO A 44 -6.75 27.04 -21.95
C PRO A 44 -7.11 28.52 -22.13
N ASN A 45 -7.16 29.29 -21.05
CA ASN A 45 -7.05 30.74 -21.19
C ASN A 45 -6.45 31.38 -19.94
N ARG A 46 -5.16 31.74 -20.03
CA ARG A 46 -4.62 32.97 -19.44
C ARG A 46 -3.20 33.19 -19.92
N ASN A 47 -3.08 34.11 -20.88
CA ASN A 47 -1.82 34.67 -21.33
C ASN A 47 -1.57 35.93 -20.49
N SER A 48 -0.63 35.90 -19.54
CA SER A 48 0.13 37.09 -19.11
C SER A 48 1.18 36.71 -18.05
N GLY A 49 2.44 36.85 -18.43
CA GLY A 49 3.58 36.84 -17.53
C GLY A 49 4.20 35.46 -17.34
N LEU A 50 5.50 35.38 -17.59
CA LEU A 50 6.41 34.27 -17.34
C LEU A 50 6.41 33.87 -15.85
N ARG A 51 5.31 33.34 -15.33
CA ARG A 51 5.27 32.66 -14.06
C ARG A 51 5.58 31.22 -14.41
N ARG A 52 6.87 30.86 -14.35
CA ARG A 52 7.31 29.46 -14.32
C ARG A 52 6.30 28.73 -13.45
N THR A 53 5.47 27.88 -14.06
CA THR A 53 4.63 26.93 -13.33
C THR A 53 5.56 26.31 -12.30
N PRO A 54 5.30 26.43 -10.99
CA PRO A 54 6.21 25.89 -10.01
C PRO A 54 6.36 24.42 -10.37
N ILE A 55 7.53 24.02 -10.87
CA ILE A 55 7.83 22.60 -11.10
C ILE A 55 7.49 21.97 -9.77
N ALA A 56 6.46 21.13 -9.74
CA ALA A 56 5.96 20.54 -8.51
C ALA A 56 7.17 19.93 -7.81
N ARG A 57 7.64 20.56 -6.72
CA ARG A 57 8.92 20.24 -6.12
C ARG A 57 8.86 18.78 -5.72
N LYS A 58 9.55 17.93 -6.47
CA LYS A 58 9.56 16.49 -6.26
C LYS A 58 10.03 16.26 -4.83
N CYS A 59 9.16 15.69 -3.99
CA CYS A 59 9.54 15.35 -2.63
C CYS A 59 10.81 14.49 -2.64
N THR A 60 11.79 14.94 -1.86
CA THR A 60 13.05 14.24 -1.60
C THR A 60 12.96 13.46 -0.29
N TYR A 61 13.85 12.49 -0.11
CA TYR A 61 13.96 11.76 1.16
C TYR A 61 14.31 12.70 2.32
N GLU A 62 15.19 13.67 2.10
CA GLU A 62 15.55 14.69 3.09
C GLU A 62 14.32 15.48 3.57
N LYS A 63 13.46 15.91 2.63
CA LYS A 63 12.21 16.63 2.98
C LYS A 63 11.22 15.75 3.74
N PHE A 64 11.20 14.45 3.46
CA PHE A 64 10.42 13.49 4.24
C PHE A 64 10.98 13.37 5.67
N MET A 65 12.30 13.23 5.82
CA MET A 65 12.96 13.11 7.12
C MET A 65 12.85 14.39 7.95
N SER A 66 12.92 15.58 7.33
CA SER A 66 12.75 16.86 8.03
C SER A 66 11.34 17.07 8.60
N CYS A 67 10.36 16.33 8.09
CA CYS A 67 9.01 16.30 8.65
C CYS A 67 8.88 15.37 9.88
N GLN A 68 9.99 14.80 10.36
CA GLN A 68 10.09 13.95 11.55
C GLN A 68 9.14 12.74 11.49
N PRO A 69 9.44 11.77 10.61
CA PRO A 69 8.64 10.56 10.52
C PRO A 69 8.67 9.77 11.84
N PHE A 70 7.57 9.09 12.11
CA PHE A 70 7.45 8.23 13.27
C PHE A 70 7.99 6.83 12.94
N TYR A 71 8.79 6.26 13.84
CA TYR A 71 9.34 4.93 13.68
C TYR A 71 8.42 3.87 14.25
N PHE A 72 8.39 2.69 13.63
CA PHE A 72 7.60 1.56 14.10
C PHE A 72 8.48 0.32 14.26
N ASN A 73 8.59 -0.16 15.50
CA ASN A 73 9.40 -1.32 15.87
C ASN A 73 8.63 -2.65 15.84
N GLY A 74 7.31 -2.61 15.71
CA GLY A 74 6.45 -3.80 15.69
C GLY A 74 5.95 -4.29 17.04
N THR A 75 6.18 -3.58 18.16
CA THR A 75 5.79 -4.07 19.50
C THR A 75 4.38 -3.68 19.93
N GLU A 76 3.86 -2.54 19.45
CA GLU A 76 2.55 -1.99 19.81
C GLU A 76 1.36 -2.65 19.06
N GLY A 77 1.60 -3.71 18.29
CA GLY A 77 0.55 -4.45 17.57
C GLY A 77 -0.30 -3.59 16.62
N ALA A 78 -1.58 -3.93 16.47
CA ALA A 78 -2.49 -3.26 15.55
C ALA A 78 -2.72 -1.77 15.89
N VAL A 79 -2.71 -1.42 17.18
CA VAL A 79 -2.89 -0.03 17.66
C VAL A 79 -1.70 0.83 17.23
N GLY A 80 -0.48 0.35 17.48
CA GLY A 80 0.73 1.05 17.04
C GLY A 80 0.85 1.14 15.53
N LEU A 81 0.47 0.08 14.82
CA LEU A 81 0.45 0.07 13.36
C LEU A 81 -0.51 1.12 12.80
N SER A 82 -1.74 1.19 13.31
CA SER A 82 -2.73 2.21 12.92
C SER A 82 -2.22 3.64 13.18
N ARG A 83 -1.61 3.86 14.36
CA ARG A 83 -0.99 5.14 14.71
C ARG A 83 0.14 5.52 13.76
N TRP A 84 1.01 4.56 13.43
CA TRP A 84 2.11 4.78 12.50
C TRP A 84 1.61 5.14 11.10
N PHE A 85 0.58 4.45 10.58
CA PHE A 85 -0.04 4.81 9.30
C PHE A 85 -0.55 6.26 9.28
N LYS A 86 -1.35 6.65 10.27
CA LYS A 86 -1.92 8.00 10.37
C LYS A 86 -0.83 9.09 10.44
N ARG A 87 0.23 8.85 11.21
CA ARG A 87 1.38 9.79 11.32
C ARG A 87 2.14 9.88 10.01
N THR A 88 2.37 8.76 9.34
CA THR A 88 3.08 8.71 8.07
C THR A 88 2.29 9.41 6.96
N GLU A 89 0.97 9.24 6.90
CA GLU A 89 0.12 9.98 5.96
C GLU A 89 0.25 11.50 6.15
N THR A 90 0.25 11.95 7.40
CA THR A 90 0.45 13.37 7.75
C THR A 90 1.81 13.88 7.28
N VAL A 91 2.87 13.10 7.49
CA VAL A 91 4.23 13.41 7.03
C VAL A 91 4.29 13.52 5.51
N PHE A 92 3.62 12.62 4.77
CA PHE A 92 3.56 12.67 3.31
C PHE A 92 2.81 13.88 2.77
N SER A 93 1.72 14.27 3.44
CA SER A 93 0.99 15.49 3.09
C SER A 93 1.86 16.73 3.28
N ARG A 94 2.58 16.83 4.40
CA ARG A 94 3.50 17.96 4.68
C ARG A 94 4.69 18.04 3.73
N SER A 95 5.26 16.88 3.37
CA SER A 95 6.42 16.81 2.48
C SER A 95 6.05 16.89 0.98
N ASN A 96 4.76 16.80 0.64
CA ASN A 96 4.23 16.81 -0.73
C ASN A 96 4.80 15.66 -1.59
N CYS A 97 4.83 14.43 -1.04
CA CYS A 97 5.39 13.27 -1.75
C CYS A 97 4.37 12.58 -2.66
N ALA A 98 4.79 12.35 -3.90
CA ALA A 98 4.04 11.54 -4.85
C ALA A 98 3.89 10.09 -4.34
N LYS A 99 2.77 9.44 -4.70
CA LYS A 99 2.44 8.05 -4.31
C LYS A 99 3.61 7.07 -4.52
N LYS A 100 4.33 7.20 -5.64
CA LYS A 100 5.48 6.35 -6.00
C LYS A 100 6.64 6.34 -4.98
N ASN A 101 6.82 7.42 -4.21
CA ASN A 101 7.90 7.52 -3.23
C ASN A 101 7.48 7.03 -1.83
N LYS A 102 6.18 6.84 -1.58
CA LYS A 102 5.66 6.59 -0.24
C LYS A 102 6.23 5.31 0.37
N VAL A 103 6.07 4.19 -0.33
CA VAL A 103 6.55 2.88 0.12
C VAL A 103 8.06 2.91 0.39
N LYS A 104 8.85 3.44 -0.56
CA LYS A 104 10.31 3.53 -0.44
C LYS A 104 10.73 4.30 0.81
N PHE A 105 10.07 5.40 1.13
CA PHE A 105 10.42 6.22 2.29
C PHE A 105 9.94 5.60 3.61
N THR A 106 8.73 5.03 3.64
CA THR A 106 8.19 4.37 4.85
C THR A 106 9.02 3.20 5.33
N ILE A 107 9.64 2.43 4.44
CA ILE A 107 10.47 1.27 4.83
C ILE A 107 11.61 1.72 5.75
N ASN A 108 12.17 2.91 5.54
CA ASN A 108 13.24 3.46 6.39
C ASN A 108 12.77 3.88 7.78
N THR A 109 11.46 3.85 8.05
CA THR A 109 10.86 4.14 9.37
C THR A 109 10.52 2.86 10.13
N LEU A 110 10.66 1.69 9.49
CA LEU A 110 10.49 0.40 10.16
C LEU A 110 11.78 0.03 10.88
N THR A 111 11.65 -0.46 12.11
CA THR A 111 12.77 -0.92 12.93
C THR A 111 12.49 -2.30 13.50
N GLU A 112 13.53 -2.98 13.99
CA GLU A 112 13.45 -4.22 14.76
C GLU A 112 12.52 -5.29 14.12
N LYS A 113 11.47 -5.71 14.84
CA LYS A 113 10.55 -6.78 14.42
C LYS A 113 9.78 -6.39 13.17
N ALA A 114 9.40 -5.11 13.04
CA ALA A 114 8.70 -4.63 11.85
C ALA A 114 9.60 -4.67 10.60
N LEU A 115 10.87 -4.29 10.74
CA LEU A 115 11.84 -4.38 9.64
C LEU A 115 12.13 -5.82 9.25
N PHE A 116 12.30 -6.71 10.24
CA PHE A 116 12.49 -8.15 9.99
C PHE A 116 11.30 -8.75 9.23
N TRP A 117 10.07 -8.47 9.69
CA TRP A 117 8.85 -8.91 9.02
C TRP A 117 8.77 -8.39 7.58
N TRP A 118 9.05 -7.10 7.35
CA TRP A 118 9.05 -6.52 6.00
C TRP A 118 10.04 -7.22 5.06
N ASN A 119 11.27 -7.49 5.54
CA ASN A 119 12.29 -8.17 4.75
C ASN A 119 11.90 -9.61 4.42
N SER A 120 11.31 -10.33 5.38
CA SER A 120 10.79 -11.69 5.18
C SER A 120 9.62 -11.72 4.19
N PHE A 121 8.78 -10.68 4.15
CA PHE A 121 7.66 -10.56 3.22
C PHE A 121 8.10 -10.12 1.80
N ALA A 122 9.05 -9.19 1.70
CA ALA A 122 9.51 -8.63 0.44
C ALA A 122 10.42 -9.57 -0.36
N GLN A 123 11.19 -10.45 0.31
CA GLN A 123 12.05 -11.45 -0.34
C GLN A 123 11.27 -12.42 -1.25
N PRO A 124 10.21 -13.12 -0.79
CA PRO A 124 9.48 -14.06 -1.64
C PRO A 124 8.81 -13.42 -2.87
N ILE A 125 8.52 -12.11 -2.84
CA ILE A 125 7.93 -11.38 -3.96
C ILE A 125 8.96 -11.11 -5.08
N GLY A 126 10.24 -10.96 -4.73
CA GLY A 126 11.35 -10.85 -5.71
C GLY A 126 11.93 -12.21 -6.15
N VAL A 127 11.89 -13.22 -5.27
CA VAL A 127 12.50 -14.54 -5.47
C VAL A 127 11.61 -15.46 -6.30
N LYS A 128 10.27 -15.38 -6.20
CA LYS A 128 9.36 -16.26 -6.97
C LYS A 128 9.37 -16.08 -8.50
N LYS A 129 9.98 -15.03 -9.03
CA LYS A 129 10.19 -14.88 -10.49
C LYS A 129 11.44 -15.59 -11.02
N ALA A 130 12.36 -16.04 -10.16
CA ALA A 130 13.60 -16.71 -10.59
C ALA A 130 13.51 -18.24 -10.58
N TYR A 131 12.54 -18.85 -9.91
CA TYR A 131 12.43 -20.32 -9.78
C TYR A 131 11.21 -20.92 -10.51
N ARG A 132 10.60 -20.18 -11.44
CA ARG A 132 9.58 -20.73 -12.34
C ARG A 132 10.12 -20.87 -13.77
N SER A 133 11.31 -21.44 -13.91
CA SER A 133 11.66 -22.18 -15.11
C SER A 133 11.02 -23.57 -15.00
N PRO A 134 10.19 -24.02 -15.96
CA PRO A 134 9.70 -25.38 -15.99
C PRO A 134 10.85 -26.29 -16.44
N GLY A 135 11.44 -27.00 -15.49
CA GLY A 135 12.44 -27.99 -15.81
C GLY A 135 13.39 -28.22 -14.65
N LEU A 136 12.92 -28.95 -13.64
CA LEU A 136 13.72 -29.90 -12.88
C LEU A 136 12.72 -30.78 -12.13
N ASN A 137 12.40 -31.92 -12.74
CA ASN A 137 11.77 -33.04 -12.05
C ASN A 137 12.75 -33.50 -10.97
N LEU A 138 12.41 -33.30 -9.70
CA LEU A 138 12.96 -34.07 -8.61
C LEU A 138 12.39 -35.49 -8.74
N LYS A 139 13.15 -36.37 -9.39
CA LYS A 139 13.02 -37.81 -9.24
C LYS A 139 13.65 -38.20 -7.92
N ASP A 140 12.94 -39.09 -7.23
CA ASP A 140 13.25 -39.66 -5.92
C ASP A 140 14.68 -40.22 -5.82
N SER A 141 15.37 -39.92 -4.70
CA SER A 141 16.26 -40.82 -3.95
C SER A 141 16.65 -40.18 -2.63
#